data_AF-A0A6N7S6X2-F1
#
_entry.id   AF-A0A6N7S6X2-F1
#
_cell.length_a   1.000
_cell.length_b   1.000
_cell.length_c   1.000
_cell.angle_alpha   90.00
_cell.angle_beta   90.00
_cell.angle_gamma   90.00
#
_symmetry.space_group_name_H-M   'P 1'
#
loop_
_entity.id
_entity.type
_entity.pdbx_description
1 polymer ?
#
loop_
_entity_poly.entity_id
_entity_poly.type
_entity_poly.pdbx_seq_one_letter_code
_entity_poly.pdbx_strand_id
1 'polypeptide(L)'
;MRSGFFNSEITGYDSEGMPMFDRAEDAEFYAEYFNSFIGNGVFPNPSTNFQVLAGGNMTLNIQPGKCWINGYFGWSDLPEHLTLERGDTLDRIDRIVLQLDLRTRQIALVAKKGTPASAPVAPEITRPASGEIGDIYELGIADVRVNKNSSVILQEYITDLRLNTTYCGIVVQTVQGIDTTTLALQLQGWIDRYMPEKEAIFNAWLDSLKDILDENTVGNLLNLINKKTSFEIVENGLSTSLEGVKFVVGENREV
;
A
#
# COMPACT_ATOMS: atom_id res chain seq x y z
N MET A 1 10.39 -20.78 24.91
CA MET A 1 10.57 -20.47 23.48
C MET A 1 10.44 -21.79 22.72
N ARG A 2 9.48 -21.89 21.79
CA ARG A 2 9.31 -23.04 20.89
C ARG A 2 10.01 -22.70 19.58
N SER A 3 10.79 -23.63 19.03
CA SER A 3 11.58 -23.42 17.81
C SER A 3 11.01 -24.26 16.68
N GLY A 4 10.72 -23.65 15.54
CA GLY A 4 10.04 -24.28 14.39
C GLY A 4 10.97 -24.90 13.34
N PHE A 5 10.41 -25.80 12.52
CA PHE A 5 11.05 -26.47 11.36
C PHE A 5 12.36 -27.20 11.63
N PHE A 6 12.40 -27.96 12.72
CA PHE A 6 13.47 -28.92 12.96
C PHE A 6 12.97 -30.32 12.70
N ASN A 7 13.87 -31.20 12.25
CA ASN A 7 13.57 -32.61 12.12
C ASN A 7 13.17 -33.18 13.48
N SER A 8 12.10 -33.97 13.50
CA SER A 8 11.76 -34.78 14.67
C SER A 8 12.74 -35.94 14.81
N GLU A 9 13.08 -36.28 16.05
CA GLU A 9 13.85 -37.46 16.40
C GLU A 9 12.93 -38.61 16.82
N ILE A 10 13.31 -39.84 16.50
CA ILE A 10 12.57 -41.03 16.94
C ILE A 10 12.83 -41.22 18.43
N THR A 11 11.76 -41.16 19.23
CA THR A 11 11.80 -41.34 20.69
C THR A 11 11.38 -42.74 21.13
N GLY A 12 10.80 -43.52 20.22
CA GLY A 12 10.36 -44.89 20.48
C GLY A 12 9.60 -45.48 19.30
N TYR A 13 8.98 -46.64 19.52
CA TYR A 13 8.07 -47.29 18.59
C TYR A 13 6.80 -47.67 19.35
N ASP A 14 5.64 -47.51 18.71
CA ASP A 14 4.37 -47.93 19.30
C ASP A 14 4.18 -49.46 19.25
N SER A 15 3.04 -49.95 19.77
CA SER A 15 2.71 -51.39 19.79
C SER A 15 2.56 -52.02 18.40
N GLU A 16 2.44 -51.21 17.36
CA GLU A 16 2.30 -51.62 15.95
C GLU A 16 3.64 -51.52 15.21
N GLY A 17 4.71 -51.10 15.90
CA GLY A 17 6.06 -50.96 15.35
C GLY A 17 6.28 -49.66 14.57
N MET A 18 5.38 -48.69 14.68
CA MET A 18 5.51 -47.38 14.02
C MET A 18 6.37 -46.43 14.87
N PRO A 19 7.29 -45.66 14.26
CA PRO A 19 8.14 -44.73 14.99
C PRO A 19 7.32 -43.60 15.64
N MET A 20 7.59 -43.35 16.92
CA MET A 20 7.08 -42.21 17.67
C MET A 20 8.10 -41.07 17.61
N PHE A 21 7.64 -39.87 17.29
CA PHE A 21 8.49 -38.69 17.10
C PHE A 21 8.39 -37.73 18.29
N ASP A 22 9.50 -37.08 18.68
CA ASP A 22 9.53 -36.07 19.77
C ASP A 22 8.74 -34.80 19.45
N ARG A 23 8.57 -34.49 18.15
CA ARG A 23 7.90 -33.29 17.65
C ARG A 23 6.76 -33.69 16.71
N ALA A 24 5.54 -33.57 17.22
CA ALA A 24 4.32 -33.55 16.42
C ALA A 24 3.83 -32.09 16.37
N GLU A 25 3.91 -31.46 15.20
CA GLU A 25 3.37 -30.11 15.00
C GLU A 25 1.89 -30.20 14.62
N ASP A 26 1.05 -29.42 15.29
CA ASP A 26 -0.40 -29.39 15.10
C ASP A 26 -0.83 -28.17 14.26
N ALA A 27 -2.13 -28.08 13.98
CA ALA A 27 -2.69 -26.98 13.19
C ALA A 27 -2.44 -25.61 13.85
N GLU A 28 -2.42 -25.55 15.18
CA GLU A 28 -2.15 -24.32 15.93
C GLU A 28 -0.73 -23.81 15.68
N PHE A 29 0.27 -24.71 15.66
CA PHE A 29 1.63 -24.33 15.31
C PHE A 29 1.73 -23.71 13.90
N TYR A 30 1.07 -24.32 12.91
CA TYR A 30 1.05 -23.78 11.56
C TYR A 30 0.28 -22.47 11.47
N ALA A 31 -0.82 -22.33 12.21
CA ALA A 31 -1.57 -21.10 12.26
C ALA A 31 -0.73 -19.96 12.82
N GLU A 32 -0.03 -20.17 13.95
CA GLU A 32 0.91 -19.20 14.50
C GLU A 32 2.02 -18.85 13.51
N TYR A 33 2.57 -19.84 12.82
CA TYR A 33 3.58 -19.61 11.79
C TYR A 33 3.07 -18.74 10.64
N PHE A 34 1.92 -19.07 10.03
CA PHE A 34 1.36 -18.28 8.93
C PHE A 34 0.89 -16.90 9.38
N ASN A 35 0.33 -16.78 10.58
CA ASN A 35 -0.10 -15.50 11.14
C ASN A 35 1.07 -14.54 11.39
N SER A 36 2.30 -15.05 11.53
CA SER A 36 3.49 -14.21 11.64
C SER A 36 3.83 -13.44 10.36
N PHE A 37 3.29 -13.85 9.20
CA PHE A 37 3.56 -13.18 7.93
C PHE A 37 2.37 -12.96 6.99
N ILE A 38 1.18 -13.45 7.34
CA ILE A 38 -0.05 -13.27 6.58
C ILE A 38 -1.09 -12.64 7.51
N GLY A 39 -1.51 -11.43 7.17
CA GLY A 39 -2.55 -10.74 7.93
C GLY A 39 -3.96 -11.27 7.67
N ASN A 40 -4.87 -10.97 8.60
CA ASN A 40 -6.28 -11.28 8.46
C ASN A 40 -6.90 -10.53 7.28
N GLY A 41 -7.74 -11.21 6.50
CA GLY A 41 -8.49 -10.57 5.43
C GLY A 41 -8.95 -11.53 4.34
N VAL A 42 -9.49 -10.92 3.28
CA VAL A 42 -9.81 -11.59 2.02
C VAL A 42 -8.74 -11.26 0.97
N PHE A 43 -8.48 -12.18 0.04
CA PHE A 43 -7.54 -11.88 -1.05
C PHE A 43 -8.11 -10.81 -2.00
N PRO A 44 -7.29 -9.90 -2.54
CA PRO A 44 -7.77 -8.84 -3.43
C PRO A 44 -7.98 -9.32 -4.87
N ASN A 45 -7.41 -10.48 -5.22
CA ASN A 45 -7.41 -11.05 -6.56
C ASN A 45 -8.03 -12.46 -6.54
N PRO A 46 -9.02 -12.76 -7.40
CA PRO A 46 -9.72 -11.80 -8.28
C PRO A 46 -10.47 -10.73 -7.46
N SER A 47 -10.80 -9.59 -8.06
CA SER A 47 -11.54 -8.51 -7.36
C SER A 47 -12.92 -8.96 -6.84
N THR A 48 -13.44 -10.05 -7.41
CA THR A 48 -14.67 -10.72 -7.01
C THR A 48 -14.51 -11.62 -5.78
N ASN A 49 -13.32 -11.78 -5.21
CA ASN A 49 -13.05 -12.69 -4.09
C ASN A 49 -14.00 -12.43 -2.90
N PHE A 50 -14.86 -13.41 -2.58
CA PHE A 50 -15.93 -13.30 -1.57
C PHE A 50 -16.82 -12.07 -1.74
N GLN A 51 -16.98 -11.58 -2.97
CA GLN A 51 -17.91 -10.49 -3.27
C GLN A 51 -19.34 -10.94 -3.02
N VAL A 52 -20.09 -10.13 -2.27
CA VAL A 52 -21.51 -10.38 -1.98
C VAL A 52 -22.37 -9.64 -3.01
N LEU A 53 -23.14 -10.40 -3.78
CA LEU A 53 -24.06 -9.90 -4.80
C LEU A 53 -25.50 -10.21 -4.43
N ALA A 54 -26.44 -9.37 -4.89
CA ALA A 54 -27.85 -9.68 -4.78
C ALA A 54 -28.20 -10.85 -5.72
N GLY A 55 -28.79 -11.92 -5.18
CA GLY A 55 -29.27 -13.09 -5.95
C GLY A 55 -30.73 -12.98 -6.39
N GLY A 56 -31.43 -11.90 -6.03
CA GLY A 56 -32.88 -11.77 -6.18
C GLY A 56 -33.64 -12.47 -5.05
N ASN A 57 -34.90 -12.08 -4.85
CA ASN A 57 -35.67 -12.39 -3.63
C ASN A 57 -34.84 -12.03 -2.37
N MET A 58 -34.87 -12.87 -1.34
CA MET A 58 -34.08 -12.71 -0.13
C MET A 58 -32.75 -13.47 -0.17
N THR A 59 -32.19 -13.72 -1.36
CA THR A 59 -30.96 -14.50 -1.52
C THR A 59 -29.78 -13.60 -1.87
N LEU A 60 -28.64 -13.91 -1.27
CA LEU A 60 -27.33 -13.36 -1.61
C LEU A 60 -26.52 -14.41 -2.37
N ASN A 61 -25.77 -13.98 -3.37
CA ASN A 61 -24.83 -14.78 -4.12
C ASN A 61 -23.41 -14.33 -3.78
N ILE A 62 -22.68 -15.14 -3.04
CA ILE A 62 -21.32 -14.86 -2.61
C ILE A 62 -20.37 -15.57 -3.58
N GLN A 63 -19.50 -14.79 -4.22
CA GLN A 63 -18.57 -15.32 -5.20
C GLN A 63 -17.49 -16.20 -4.56
N PRO A 64 -16.89 -17.16 -5.30
CA PRO A 64 -15.73 -17.92 -4.86
C PRO A 64 -14.63 -17.02 -4.30
N GLY A 65 -13.88 -17.52 -3.35
CA GLY A 65 -12.88 -16.70 -2.69
C GLY A 65 -11.99 -17.45 -1.72
N LYS A 66 -10.98 -16.72 -1.24
CA LYS A 66 -9.97 -17.15 -0.28
C LYS A 66 -9.83 -16.10 0.80
N CYS A 67 -9.54 -16.55 2.02
CA CYS A 67 -9.32 -15.69 3.18
C CYS A 67 -8.30 -16.31 4.14
N TRP A 68 -7.71 -15.44 4.96
CA TRP A 68 -6.92 -15.83 6.12
C TRP A 68 -7.52 -15.19 7.37
N ILE A 69 -7.66 -15.99 8.42
CA ILE A 69 -8.15 -15.57 9.74
C ILE A 69 -7.27 -16.21 10.81
N ASN A 70 -6.48 -15.41 11.52
CA ASN A 70 -5.51 -15.81 12.55
C ASN A 70 -4.63 -17.00 12.13
N GLY A 71 -4.11 -16.97 10.91
CA GLY A 71 -3.29 -18.07 10.38
C GLY A 71 -4.07 -19.33 9.97
N TYR A 72 -5.40 -19.29 9.93
CA TYR A 72 -6.22 -20.34 9.32
C TYR A 72 -6.66 -19.92 7.92
N PHE A 73 -6.50 -20.83 6.96
CA PHE A 73 -6.86 -20.60 5.56
C PHE A 73 -8.25 -21.16 5.24
N GLY A 74 -9.11 -20.30 4.70
CA GLY A 74 -10.44 -20.70 4.22
C GLY A 74 -10.60 -20.38 2.75
N TRP A 75 -11.26 -21.26 2.00
CA TRP A 75 -11.58 -21.00 0.59
C TRP A 75 -12.91 -21.63 0.20
N SER A 76 -13.48 -21.08 -0.86
CA SER A 76 -14.64 -21.61 -1.56
C SER A 76 -14.39 -21.57 -3.05
N ASP A 77 -14.54 -22.72 -3.72
CA ASP A 77 -14.27 -22.89 -5.15
C ASP A 77 -15.52 -22.61 -6.02
N LEU A 78 -16.70 -22.57 -5.42
CA LEU A 78 -17.98 -22.34 -6.09
C LEU A 78 -18.73 -21.18 -5.42
N PRO A 79 -19.63 -20.49 -6.15
CA PRO A 79 -20.48 -19.49 -5.52
C PRO A 79 -21.34 -20.11 -4.41
N GLU A 80 -21.43 -19.41 -3.29
CA GLU A 80 -22.26 -19.79 -2.16
C GLU A 80 -23.50 -18.92 -2.06
N HIS A 81 -24.57 -19.47 -1.50
CA HIS A 81 -25.85 -18.79 -1.38
C HIS A 81 -26.26 -18.69 0.08
N LEU A 82 -26.55 -17.46 0.52
CA LEU A 82 -27.17 -17.21 1.81
C LEU A 82 -28.58 -16.67 1.60
N THR A 83 -29.56 -17.29 2.23
CA THR A 83 -30.94 -16.79 2.23
C THR A 83 -31.20 -16.05 3.54
N LEU A 84 -31.51 -14.77 3.41
CA LEU A 84 -31.94 -13.93 4.52
C LEU A 84 -33.43 -14.14 4.79
N GLU A 85 -33.84 -13.88 6.03
CA GLU A 85 -35.26 -13.81 6.35
C GLU A 85 -35.88 -12.55 5.75
N ARG A 86 -37.17 -12.60 5.40
CA ARG A 86 -37.89 -11.41 4.90
C ARG A 86 -37.83 -10.22 5.87
N GLY A 87 -38.04 -9.03 5.31
CA GLY A 87 -38.20 -7.82 6.09
C GLY A 87 -39.41 -7.89 7.01
N ASP A 88 -39.22 -7.39 8.23
CA ASP A 88 -40.26 -7.34 9.27
C ASP A 88 -40.98 -5.97 9.23
N THR A 89 -41.53 -5.51 10.35
CA THR A 89 -42.23 -4.22 10.45
C THR A 89 -41.33 -2.99 10.31
N LEU A 90 -40.04 -3.12 10.65
CA LEU A 90 -39.03 -2.07 10.54
C LEU A 90 -37.83 -2.55 9.73
N ASP A 91 -37.05 -1.59 9.24
CA ASP A 91 -35.79 -1.87 8.55
C ASP A 91 -34.80 -2.50 9.54
N ARG A 92 -33.91 -3.35 9.03
CA ARG A 92 -32.75 -3.86 9.77
C ARG A 92 -31.53 -3.94 8.85
N ILE A 93 -30.36 -4.14 9.44
CA ILE A 93 -29.13 -4.42 8.69
C ILE A 93 -28.61 -5.77 9.16
N ASP A 94 -28.52 -6.72 8.24
CA ASP A 94 -27.89 -8.02 8.50
C ASP A 94 -26.40 -7.91 8.09
N ARG A 95 -25.49 -8.55 8.81
CA ARG A 95 -24.05 -8.55 8.51
C ARG A 95 -23.59 -9.91 8.01
N ILE A 96 -22.91 -9.95 6.88
CA ILE A 96 -22.31 -11.17 6.35
C ILE A 96 -20.86 -11.24 6.83
N VAL A 97 -20.50 -12.35 7.45
CA VAL A 97 -19.17 -12.59 7.99
C VAL A 97 -18.56 -13.87 7.44
N LEU A 98 -17.24 -13.90 7.35
CA LEU A 98 -16.45 -15.12 7.37
C LEU A 98 -16.12 -15.42 8.83
N GLN A 99 -16.59 -16.55 9.35
CA GLN A 99 -16.44 -16.94 10.74
C GLN A 99 -15.49 -18.12 10.84
N LEU A 100 -14.33 -17.93 11.46
CA LEU A 100 -13.51 -19.01 12.00
C LEU A 100 -14.14 -19.51 13.30
N ASP A 101 -14.47 -20.79 13.39
CA ASP A 101 -14.87 -21.47 14.64
C ASP A 101 -13.96 -22.69 14.88
N LEU A 102 -13.11 -22.58 15.91
CA LEU A 102 -12.11 -23.59 16.28
C LEU A 102 -12.72 -24.86 16.86
N ARG A 103 -13.92 -24.79 17.44
CA ARG A 103 -14.62 -25.97 18.00
C ARG A 103 -15.13 -26.85 16.88
N THR A 104 -15.74 -26.22 15.86
CA THR A 104 -16.21 -26.93 14.67
C THR A 104 -15.13 -27.11 13.60
N ARG A 105 -13.96 -26.48 13.79
CA ARG A 105 -12.79 -26.55 12.90
C ARG A 105 -13.11 -26.15 11.46
N GLN A 106 -13.81 -25.02 11.30
CA GLN A 106 -14.21 -24.53 9.98
C GLN A 106 -14.12 -23.01 9.89
N ILE A 107 -13.95 -22.53 8.66
CA ILE A 107 -14.26 -21.15 8.27
C ILE A 107 -15.50 -21.21 7.39
N ALA A 108 -16.56 -20.51 7.78
CA ALA A 108 -17.84 -20.53 7.07
C ALA A 108 -18.40 -19.13 6.84
N LEU A 109 -19.19 -18.97 5.78
CA LEU A 109 -20.01 -17.79 5.56
C LEU A 109 -21.23 -17.82 6.49
N VAL A 110 -21.42 -16.76 7.25
CA VAL A 110 -22.52 -16.64 8.22
C VAL A 110 -23.24 -15.30 8.04
N ALA A 111 -24.57 -15.35 7.98
CA ALA A 111 -25.40 -14.15 8.04
C ALA A 111 -25.81 -13.87 9.49
N LYS A 112 -25.30 -12.78 10.06
CA LYS A 112 -25.72 -12.28 11.38
C LYS A 112 -26.94 -11.39 11.19
N LYS A 113 -28.09 -11.87 11.67
CA LYS A 113 -29.35 -11.13 11.58
C LYS A 113 -29.33 -9.88 12.46
N GLY A 114 -29.71 -8.75 11.88
CA GLY A 114 -29.90 -7.48 12.58
C GLY A 114 -31.18 -7.43 13.40
N THR A 115 -31.27 -6.40 14.25
CA THR A 115 -32.50 -6.09 14.98
C THR A 115 -33.30 -5.01 14.23
N PRO A 116 -34.60 -5.22 13.96
CA PRO A 116 -35.45 -4.18 13.36
C PRO A 116 -35.51 -2.91 14.20
N ALA A 117 -35.26 -1.75 13.59
CA ALA A 117 -35.28 -0.46 14.27
C ALA A 117 -35.56 0.70 13.30
N SER A 118 -35.97 1.86 13.83
CA SER A 118 -36.14 3.08 13.03
C SER A 118 -34.82 3.64 12.50
N ALA A 119 -33.72 3.39 13.21
CA ALA A 119 -32.35 3.65 12.80
C ALA A 119 -31.56 2.33 12.96
N PRO A 120 -31.62 1.43 11.96
CA PRO A 120 -31.02 0.11 12.08
C PRO A 120 -29.50 0.18 12.11
N VAL A 121 -28.90 -0.69 12.92
CA VAL A 121 -27.45 -0.85 13.06
C VAL A 121 -27.09 -2.31 12.77
N ALA A 122 -25.98 -2.53 12.08
CA ALA A 122 -25.47 -3.86 11.80
C ALA A 122 -25.00 -4.56 13.09
N PRO A 123 -25.18 -5.89 13.24
CA PRO A 123 -24.61 -6.64 14.35
C PRO A 123 -23.10 -6.49 14.45
N GLU A 124 -22.59 -6.39 15.68
CA GLU A 124 -21.16 -6.42 15.94
C GLU A 124 -20.55 -7.77 15.51
N ILE A 125 -19.29 -7.73 15.08
CA ILE A 125 -18.52 -8.94 14.79
C ILE A 125 -17.97 -9.55 16.09
N THR A 126 -17.85 -10.87 16.11
CA THR A 126 -17.29 -11.61 17.24
C THR A 126 -15.79 -11.75 17.06
N ARG A 127 -15.01 -11.15 17.96
CA ARG A 127 -13.57 -11.33 18.06
C ARG A 127 -13.19 -11.41 19.54
N PRO A 128 -12.24 -12.27 19.94
CA PRO A 128 -11.71 -12.24 21.30
C PRO A 128 -11.05 -10.89 21.55
N ALA A 129 -11.16 -10.37 22.78
CA ALA A 129 -10.41 -9.16 23.13
C ALA A 129 -8.90 -9.45 23.03
N SER A 130 -8.10 -8.40 22.83
CA SER A 130 -6.64 -8.57 22.76
C SER A 130 -6.13 -9.23 24.05
N GLY A 131 -5.42 -10.35 23.90
CA GLY A 131 -4.92 -11.14 25.03
C GLY A 131 -5.90 -12.17 25.61
N GLU A 132 -7.12 -12.25 25.08
CA GLU A 132 -8.08 -13.30 25.43
C GLU A 132 -8.07 -14.42 24.38
N ILE A 133 -8.32 -15.65 24.84
CA ILE A 133 -8.53 -16.81 23.98
C ILE A 133 -10.03 -16.90 23.71
N GLY A 134 -10.40 -17.03 22.44
CA GLY A 134 -11.78 -17.32 22.07
C GLY A 134 -11.84 -18.22 20.85
N ASP A 135 -12.88 -19.05 20.81
CA ASP A 135 -13.06 -20.05 19.76
C ASP A 135 -13.52 -19.47 18.42
N ILE A 136 -14.04 -18.24 18.44
CA ILE A 136 -14.65 -17.58 17.29
C ILE A 136 -13.89 -16.31 16.93
N TYR A 137 -13.57 -16.15 15.63
CA TYR A 137 -13.08 -14.90 15.07
C TYR A 137 -13.77 -14.60 13.73
N GLU A 138 -14.29 -13.38 13.58
CA GLU A 138 -15.07 -12.97 12.41
C GLU A 138 -14.43 -11.84 11.61
N LEU A 139 -14.56 -11.94 10.28
CA LEU A 139 -14.35 -10.85 9.33
C LEU A 139 -15.69 -10.45 8.68
N GLY A 140 -16.13 -9.21 8.88
CA GLY A 140 -17.34 -8.68 8.23
C GLY A 140 -17.07 -8.27 6.79
N ILE A 141 -17.66 -8.98 5.83
CA ILE A 141 -17.41 -8.78 4.39
C ILE A 141 -18.47 -7.90 3.71
N ALA A 142 -19.69 -7.83 4.25
CA ALA A 142 -20.74 -6.95 3.75
C ALA A 142 -21.81 -6.68 4.81
N ASP A 143 -22.42 -5.49 4.74
CA ASP A 143 -23.65 -5.15 5.44
C ASP A 143 -24.81 -5.10 4.43
N VAL A 144 -25.94 -5.72 4.78
CA VAL A 144 -27.10 -5.85 3.90
C VAL A 144 -28.31 -5.22 4.57
N ARG A 145 -28.80 -4.11 4.01
CA ARG A 145 -30.03 -3.47 4.46
C ARG A 145 -31.23 -4.31 4.03
N VAL A 146 -32.01 -4.76 5.00
CA VAL A 146 -33.30 -5.42 4.78
C VAL A 146 -34.40 -4.42 5.12
N ASN A 147 -35.06 -3.88 4.09
CA ASN A 147 -36.15 -2.92 4.26
C ASN A 147 -37.39 -3.62 4.83
N LYS A 148 -38.19 -2.87 5.61
CA LYS A 148 -39.45 -3.33 6.17
C LYS A 148 -40.37 -3.90 5.10
N ASN A 149 -41.04 -5.00 5.42
CA ASN A 149 -41.95 -5.75 4.56
C ASN A 149 -41.37 -6.12 3.18
N SER A 150 -40.04 -6.05 3.00
CA SER A 150 -39.41 -6.42 1.73
C SER A 150 -39.25 -7.92 1.62
N SER A 151 -39.47 -8.43 0.42
CA SER A 151 -39.11 -9.80 0.02
C SER A 151 -38.02 -9.83 -1.04
N VAL A 152 -37.35 -8.70 -1.26
CA VAL A 152 -36.29 -8.54 -2.25
C VAL A 152 -35.09 -7.78 -1.67
N ILE A 153 -33.89 -8.24 -2.01
CA ILE A 153 -32.63 -7.53 -1.80
C ILE A 153 -32.13 -7.04 -3.15
N LEU A 154 -31.90 -5.73 -3.23
CA LEU A 154 -31.28 -5.08 -4.38
C LEU A 154 -29.78 -4.88 -4.11
N GLN A 155 -28.99 -4.81 -5.18
CA GLN A 155 -27.54 -4.63 -5.06
C GLN A 155 -27.16 -3.34 -4.30
N GLU A 156 -27.96 -2.27 -4.45
CA GLU A 156 -27.77 -0.98 -3.77
C GLU A 156 -27.97 -1.05 -2.24
N TYR A 157 -28.59 -2.12 -1.72
CA TYR A 157 -28.75 -2.34 -0.28
C TYR A 157 -27.56 -3.06 0.35
N ILE A 158 -26.58 -3.47 -0.46
CA ILE A 158 -25.39 -4.18 -0.02
C ILE A 158 -24.23 -3.19 0.05
N THR A 159 -23.69 -2.99 1.24
CA THR A 159 -22.47 -2.22 1.49
C THR A 159 -21.31 -3.19 1.61
N ASP A 160 -20.32 -3.09 0.72
CA ASP A 160 -19.11 -3.90 0.75
C ASP A 160 -18.18 -3.45 1.88
N LEU A 161 -17.75 -4.37 2.73
CA LEU A 161 -16.87 -4.12 3.87
C LEU A 161 -15.48 -4.74 3.71
N ARG A 162 -15.19 -5.43 2.59
CA ARG A 162 -13.92 -6.15 2.39
C ARG A 162 -12.69 -5.25 2.52
N LEU A 163 -12.81 -4.00 2.07
CA LEU A 163 -11.75 -2.98 2.17
C LEU A 163 -11.74 -2.24 3.52
N ASN A 164 -12.74 -2.44 4.37
CA ASN A 164 -12.81 -1.79 5.68
C ASN A 164 -11.94 -2.57 6.67
N THR A 165 -10.79 -1.98 7.06
CA THR A 165 -9.82 -2.61 7.98
C THR A 165 -10.35 -2.81 9.41
N THR A 166 -11.45 -2.16 9.78
CA THR A 166 -12.11 -2.41 11.07
C THR A 166 -12.82 -3.76 11.05
N TYR A 167 -13.51 -4.09 9.96
CA TYR A 167 -14.38 -5.27 9.86
C TYR A 167 -13.75 -6.45 9.12
N CYS A 168 -12.99 -6.21 8.06
CA CYS A 168 -12.32 -7.25 7.27
C CYS A 168 -10.87 -6.85 7.02
N GLY A 169 -10.60 -6.21 5.90
CA GLY A 169 -9.24 -5.97 5.40
C GLY A 169 -8.87 -6.92 4.27
N ILE A 170 -7.84 -6.51 3.53
CA ILE A 170 -7.24 -7.31 2.47
C ILE A 170 -6.06 -8.07 3.06
N VAL A 171 -5.90 -9.33 2.67
CA VAL A 171 -4.71 -10.11 3.01
C VAL A 171 -3.48 -9.38 2.47
N VAL A 172 -2.67 -8.88 3.40
CA VAL A 172 -1.34 -8.37 3.12
C VAL A 172 -0.32 -9.40 3.62
N GLN A 173 0.71 -9.65 2.81
CA GLN A 173 1.92 -10.32 3.30
C GLN A 173 2.71 -9.28 4.12
N THR A 174 3.39 -9.71 5.19
CA THR A 174 4.14 -8.83 6.13
C THR A 174 5.30 -8.03 5.53
N VAL A 175 5.48 -8.00 4.21
CA VAL A 175 6.22 -6.89 3.60
C VAL A 175 5.31 -5.65 3.54
N GLN A 176 4.80 -5.25 4.71
CA GLN A 176 4.32 -3.91 4.98
C GLN A 176 5.15 -3.40 6.15
N GLY A 177 6.26 -2.75 5.81
CA GLY A 177 7.20 -2.16 6.76
C GLY A 177 8.55 -2.87 6.79
N ILE A 178 9.40 -2.65 5.78
CA ILE A 178 10.83 -2.55 6.11
C ILE A 178 10.89 -1.38 7.09
N ASP A 179 11.27 -1.65 8.33
CA ASP A 179 11.61 -0.58 9.27
C ASP A 179 12.85 0.14 8.74
N THR A 180 12.61 1.09 7.85
CA THR A 180 13.65 1.91 7.25
C THR A 180 14.06 3.05 8.16
N THR A 181 13.56 3.15 9.40
CA THR A 181 13.93 4.26 10.30
C THR A 181 15.44 4.33 10.50
N THR A 182 16.09 3.17 10.69
CA THR A 182 17.54 3.08 10.80
C THR A 182 18.27 3.36 9.48
N LEU A 183 17.76 2.86 8.35
CA LEU A 183 18.29 3.16 7.01
C LEU A 183 18.15 4.65 6.63
N ALA A 184 17.04 5.28 7.00
CA ALA A 184 16.74 6.69 6.76
C ALA A 184 17.62 7.60 7.63
N LEU A 185 17.83 7.24 8.91
CA LEU A 185 18.79 7.93 9.78
C LEU A 185 20.23 7.84 9.23
N GLN A 186 20.63 6.68 8.71
CA GLN A 186 21.95 6.50 8.08
C GLN A 186 22.09 7.34 6.80
N LEU A 187 21.06 7.36 5.94
CA LEU A 187 21.05 8.17 4.73
C LEU A 187 21.08 9.67 5.05
N GLN A 188 20.31 10.13 6.03
CA GLN A 188 20.32 11.53 6.46
C GLN A 188 21.69 11.93 7.02
N GLY A 189 22.31 11.10 7.85
CA GLY A 189 23.66 11.35 8.35
C GLY A 189 24.74 11.37 7.25
N TRP A 190 24.54 10.62 6.16
CA TRP A 190 25.39 10.72 4.97
C TRP A 190 25.16 12.03 4.22
N ILE A 191 23.91 12.43 4.00
CA ILE A 191 23.54 13.71 3.36
C ILE A 191 24.13 14.88 4.15
N ASP A 192 23.94 14.91 5.46
CA ASP A 192 24.42 15.98 6.34
C ASP A 192 25.95 16.06 6.39
N ARG A 193 26.66 14.94 6.16
CA ARG A 193 28.13 14.92 6.09
C ARG A 193 28.65 15.38 4.75
N TYR A 194 28.07 14.88 3.66
CA TYR A 194 28.63 15.05 2.31
C TYR A 194 28.12 16.29 1.60
N MET A 195 26.87 16.72 1.82
CA MET A 195 26.33 17.90 1.15
C MET A 195 27.06 19.20 1.51
N PRO A 196 27.37 19.49 2.79
CA PRO A 196 28.13 20.69 3.14
C PRO A 196 29.55 20.68 2.57
N GLU A 197 30.19 19.51 2.47
CA GLU A 197 31.51 19.38 1.82
C GLU A 197 31.43 19.71 0.33
N LYS A 198 30.39 19.22 -0.37
CA LYS A 198 30.21 19.51 -1.80
C LYS A 198 29.76 20.94 -2.05
N GLU A 199 28.96 21.53 -1.18
CA GLU A 199 28.63 22.95 -1.21
C GLU A 199 29.87 23.81 -0.98
N ALA A 200 30.72 23.48 0.00
CA ALA A 200 31.97 24.19 0.24
C ALA A 200 32.94 24.08 -0.95
N ILE A 201 33.08 22.89 -1.55
CA ILE A 201 33.91 22.70 -2.75
C ILE A 201 33.33 23.46 -3.95
N PHE A 202 32.01 23.41 -4.14
CA PHE A 202 31.34 24.14 -5.22
C PHE A 202 31.48 25.65 -5.04
N ASN A 203 31.26 26.17 -3.84
CA ASN A 203 31.41 27.59 -3.54
C ASN A 203 32.87 28.01 -3.68
N ALA A 204 33.85 27.21 -3.25
CA ALA A 204 35.26 27.51 -3.46
C ALA A 204 35.63 27.53 -4.96
N TRP A 205 35.10 26.60 -5.75
CA TRP A 205 35.25 26.63 -7.21
C TRP A 205 34.58 27.86 -7.82
N LEU A 206 33.35 28.18 -7.41
CA LEU A 206 32.60 29.32 -7.90
C LEU A 206 33.28 30.65 -7.53
N ASP A 207 33.79 30.76 -6.32
CA ASP A 207 34.54 31.93 -5.85
C ASP A 207 35.88 32.03 -6.56
N SER A 208 36.56 30.92 -6.89
CA SER A 208 37.74 30.98 -7.76
C SER A 208 37.40 31.51 -9.16
N LEU A 209 36.22 31.20 -9.71
CA LEU A 209 35.76 31.80 -10.96
C LEU A 209 35.43 33.28 -10.78
N LYS A 210 34.83 33.67 -9.65
CA LYS A 210 34.58 35.07 -9.34
C LYS A 210 35.89 35.82 -9.18
N ASP A 211 36.89 35.35 -8.45
CA ASP A 211 38.20 36.01 -8.34
C ASP A 211 38.85 36.19 -9.72
N ILE A 212 38.82 35.17 -10.58
CA ILE A 212 39.31 35.28 -11.97
C ILE A 212 38.57 36.38 -12.74
N LEU A 213 37.26 36.53 -12.49
CA LEU A 213 36.43 37.55 -13.09
C LEU A 213 36.60 38.91 -12.40
N ASP A 214 36.67 39.01 -11.09
CA ASP A 214 36.62 40.22 -10.24
C ASP A 214 37.99 40.88 -10.13
N GLU A 215 39.09 40.12 -10.01
CA GLU A 215 40.43 40.69 -10.02
C GLU A 215 40.75 41.37 -11.36
N ASN A 216 39.96 41.14 -12.42
CA ASN A 216 40.26 41.69 -13.73
C ASN A 216 39.07 41.80 -14.72
N THR A 217 37.86 42.14 -14.26
CA THR A 217 36.66 42.14 -15.15
C THR A 217 36.67 43.26 -16.19
N VAL A 218 37.51 44.27 -16.01
CA VAL A 218 37.80 45.27 -17.04
C VAL A 218 39.22 45.11 -17.54
N GLY A 219 40.20 44.81 -16.67
CA GLY A 219 41.62 44.69 -17.02
C GLY A 219 41.96 43.49 -17.92
N ASN A 220 41.54 42.28 -17.58
CA ASN A 220 41.83 41.09 -18.40
C ASN A 220 40.96 41.02 -19.65
N LEU A 221 39.71 41.45 -19.59
CA LEU A 221 38.86 41.58 -20.77
C LEU A 221 39.42 42.64 -21.74
N LEU A 222 39.87 43.80 -21.24
CA LEU A 222 40.55 44.82 -22.05
C LEU A 222 41.89 44.31 -22.61
N ASN A 223 42.68 43.58 -21.82
CA ASN A 223 43.94 42.99 -22.30
C ASN A 223 43.70 41.92 -23.38
N LEU A 224 42.68 41.07 -23.23
CA LEU A 224 42.30 40.07 -24.23
C LEU A 224 41.72 40.71 -25.50
N ILE A 225 40.91 41.76 -25.36
CA ILE A 225 40.40 42.56 -26.48
C ILE A 225 41.57 43.23 -27.19
N ASN A 226 42.41 44.02 -26.51
CA ASN A 226 43.56 44.69 -27.12
C ASN A 226 44.53 43.72 -27.80
N LYS A 227 44.78 42.55 -27.21
CA LYS A 227 45.61 41.49 -27.81
C LYS A 227 44.98 40.89 -29.08
N LYS A 228 43.65 40.91 -29.21
CA LYS A 228 42.90 40.51 -30.42
C LYS A 228 42.79 41.65 -31.45
N THR A 229 42.70 42.90 -31.02
CA THR A 229 42.59 44.09 -31.89
C THR A 229 43.94 44.52 -32.50
N SER A 230 45.06 43.99 -31.99
CA SER A 230 46.43 44.27 -32.47
C SER A 230 46.87 43.47 -33.71
N PHE A 231 45.96 42.83 -34.43
CA PHE A 231 46.27 42.37 -35.80
C PHE A 231 45.57 43.30 -36.79
N GLU A 232 46.23 44.43 -37.03
CA GLU A 232 46.08 45.21 -38.25
C GLU A 232 46.36 44.32 -39.47
N ILE A 233 45.49 44.45 -40.47
CA ILE A 233 45.86 44.16 -41.84
C ILE A 233 46.98 45.13 -42.20
N VAL A 234 48.17 44.61 -42.49
CA VAL A 234 49.23 45.39 -43.14
C VAL A 234 48.75 45.75 -44.54
N GLU A 235 48.27 46.98 -44.75
CA GLU A 235 48.23 47.59 -46.08
C GLU A 235 49.18 48.80 -46.10
N ASN A 236 50.46 48.49 -46.34
CA ASN A 236 51.45 49.46 -46.83
C ASN A 236 51.39 49.50 -48.37
N GLY A 237 50.99 50.59 -49.03
CA GLY A 237 50.65 51.88 -48.48
C GLY A 237 50.31 52.89 -49.57
N LEU A 238 49.18 53.55 -49.39
CA LEU A 238 48.88 54.86 -49.96
C LEU A 238 47.84 55.50 -49.03
N SER A 239 48.29 56.47 -48.23
CA SER A 239 47.42 57.14 -47.26
C SER A 239 46.51 58.14 -47.96
N THR A 240 45.21 58.04 -47.73
CA THR A 240 44.30 59.19 -47.84
C THR A 240 43.44 59.27 -46.59
N SER A 241 43.34 60.51 -46.09
CA SER A 241 42.67 60.91 -44.86
C SER A 241 41.15 60.82 -44.95
N LEU A 242 40.58 60.57 -43.77
CA LEU A 242 39.17 60.55 -43.37
C LEU A 242 38.26 61.55 -44.12
N GLU A 243 37.37 61.04 -44.98
CA GLU A 243 36.15 61.75 -45.36
C GLU A 243 34.98 60.74 -45.49
N GLY A 244 33.90 60.97 -44.74
CA GLY A 244 32.57 60.77 -45.32
C GLY A 244 31.56 59.81 -44.68
N VAL A 245 31.84 59.04 -43.62
CA VAL A 245 30.80 58.12 -43.10
C VAL A 245 30.18 58.64 -41.80
N LYS A 246 29.14 59.47 -41.94
CA LYS A 246 28.20 59.80 -40.87
C LYS A 246 27.42 58.52 -40.49
N PHE A 247 27.39 58.17 -39.22
CA PHE A 247 26.36 57.28 -38.70
C PHE A 247 25.03 58.06 -38.62
N VAL A 248 24.11 57.80 -39.54
CA VAL A 248 22.72 58.27 -39.41
C VAL A 248 21.97 57.26 -38.53
N VAL A 249 21.45 57.75 -37.40
CA VAL A 249 20.53 57.05 -36.53
C VAL A 249 19.10 57.50 -36.89
N GLY A 250 18.15 56.56 -37.00
CA GLY A 250 16.71 56.79 -37.18
C GLY A 250 16.25 56.58 -38.63
N GLU A 251 15.06 56.04 -38.92
CA GLU A 251 13.81 55.99 -38.16
C GLU A 251 12.97 54.75 -38.54
N ASN A 252 12.06 54.39 -37.62
CA ASN A 252 10.87 53.58 -37.87
C ASN A 252 10.13 54.00 -39.15
N ARG A 253 9.57 53.04 -39.91
CA ARG A 253 8.22 53.17 -40.49
C ARG A 253 7.53 51.81 -40.61
N GLU A 254 6.31 51.79 -40.08
CA GLU A 254 5.21 50.89 -40.37
C GLU A 254 5.08 50.60 -41.87
N VAL A 255 4.83 49.34 -42.26
CA VAL A 255 3.51 48.77 -42.62
C VAL A 255 3.57 47.26 -42.41
#